data_AF-A0A9X5YWS5-F1
#
_entry.id   AF-A0A9X5YWS5-F1
#
_cell.length_a   1.000
_cell.length_b   1.000
_cell.length_c   1.000
_cell.angle_alpha   90.00
_cell.angle_beta   90.00
_cell.angle_gamma   90.00
#
_symmetry.space_group_name_H-M   'P 1'
#
loop_
_entity.id
_entity.type
_entity.pdbx_description
1 polymer ?
#
loop_
_entity_poly.entity_id
_entity_poly.type
_entity_poly.pdbx_seq_one_letter_code
_entity_poly.pdbx_strand_id
1 'polypeptide(L)'
;MVTTLTTRIPRTWVIPTPDAAQREAEADRSTLRVLTILMFCELFLQRIAIPVGGTGVSVVLPILLVSAMLMVARGGLRIHLVRTRAYLIAMAACCTVAFLAFTRGEDNVSLNSLLLLIAIYLPFCLGLSRAHSKVLLPRLLDRFVVMTSVFAGLALLQFALQLVGWKYSDILANIVPSQLLMHDFNTSYPVQYGSSLYKSNAFLALEPSYTSQFLAMGLVVGVLRRTRWWRYPLYLLAILTTVSGTGVLLLGVAGVLLAVHKGVRFTVTALAIVAVIVVVLSFTPAADIFASRATETSSSQSSGSLRFVQPYTRMYDDLSQHPGTALVGHGPGWSDRDSAAFLARTGLPLNYALVPKLILEYGLIGGVAFLIFLVTAFVRGSPSFVLSGALIFFYFVLSSSLLSPVVGYLVLLLLSWFCEDLHPLVSRKPAYRRAVIPAQRSYAEQH
;
A
#
# COMPACT_ATOMS: atom_id res chain seq x y z
N MET A 1 -40.72 -7.41 17.06
CA MET A 1 -39.57 -8.34 16.90
C MET A 1 -38.41 -7.57 16.27
N VAL A 2 -37.45 -7.12 17.06
CA VAL A 2 -36.21 -6.50 16.56
C VAL A 2 -35.18 -7.62 16.49
N THR A 3 -34.87 -8.07 15.29
CA THR A 3 -33.86 -9.12 15.03
C THR A 3 -32.51 -8.61 15.50
N THR A 4 -32.07 -9.11 16.65
CA THR A 4 -30.76 -8.90 17.29
C THR A 4 -29.66 -9.66 16.54
N LEU A 5 -29.60 -9.54 15.21
CA LEU A 5 -28.47 -9.96 14.38
C LEU A 5 -27.45 -8.82 14.30
N THR A 6 -27.09 -8.25 15.45
CA THR A 6 -25.82 -7.53 15.56
C THR A 6 -24.81 -8.55 16.06
N THR A 7 -24.27 -9.34 15.12
CA THR A 7 -22.97 -9.98 15.31
C THR A 7 -22.03 -8.88 15.78
N ARG A 8 -21.74 -8.86 17.09
CA ARG A 8 -20.88 -7.87 17.72
C ARG A 8 -19.53 -7.98 17.04
N ILE A 9 -19.28 -7.11 16.07
CA ILE A 9 -17.93 -6.87 15.58
C ILE A 9 -17.10 -6.61 16.85
N PRO A 10 -16.03 -7.37 17.10
CA PRO A 10 -15.34 -7.28 18.38
C PRO A 10 -14.91 -5.83 18.62
N ARG A 11 -15.09 -5.31 19.85
CA ARG A 11 -14.68 -3.92 20.19
C ARG A 11 -13.17 -3.66 19.98
N THR A 12 -12.38 -4.72 19.77
CA THR A 12 -10.94 -4.67 19.49
C THR A 12 -10.58 -4.06 18.12
N TRP A 13 -11.57 -3.76 17.26
CA TRP A 13 -11.34 -3.24 15.90
C TRP A 13 -11.51 -1.72 15.79
N VAL A 14 -11.57 -1.02 16.92
CA VAL A 14 -11.59 0.46 16.99
C VAL A 14 -10.20 0.94 17.37
N ILE A 15 -9.60 1.81 16.54
CA ILE A 15 -8.29 2.40 16.81
C ILE A 15 -8.41 3.22 18.11
N PRO A 16 -7.67 2.87 19.18
CA PRO A 16 -7.78 3.58 20.45
C PRO A 16 -7.35 5.04 20.28
N THR A 17 -8.09 5.96 20.90
CA THR A 17 -7.59 7.30 21.18
C THR A 17 -6.62 7.21 22.36
N PRO A 18 -5.36 7.64 22.21
CA PRO A 18 -4.41 7.56 23.31
C PRO A 18 -4.88 8.40 24.49
N ASP A 19 -4.88 7.83 25.71
CA ASP A 19 -5.09 8.60 26.93
C ASP A 19 -3.95 9.60 27.11
N ALA A 20 -4.27 10.85 27.43
CA ALA A 20 -3.28 11.91 27.69
C ALA A 20 -2.28 11.54 28.82
N ALA A 21 -2.64 10.57 29.66
CA ALA A 21 -1.83 10.06 30.76
C ALA A 21 -0.82 8.95 30.37
N GLN A 22 -0.92 8.36 29.16
CA GLN A 22 0.08 7.40 28.67
C GLN A 22 1.35 8.15 28.29
N ARG A 23 2.20 8.34 29.31
CA ARG A 23 3.48 9.05 29.27
C ARG A 23 4.31 8.64 28.05
N GLU A 24 4.85 9.66 27.40
CA GLU A 24 5.82 9.55 26.34
C GLU A 24 7.13 8.97 26.88
N ALA A 25 7.30 7.65 26.78
CA ALA A 25 8.64 7.10 26.88
C ALA A 25 9.50 7.72 25.76
N GLU A 26 10.73 8.12 26.07
CA GLU A 26 11.67 8.64 25.06
C GLU A 26 11.84 7.66 23.89
N ALA A 27 11.79 6.36 24.19
CA ALA A 27 11.77 5.27 23.22
C ALA A 27 10.62 5.41 22.19
N ASP A 28 9.41 5.78 22.62
CA ASP A 28 8.25 5.98 21.73
C ASP A 28 8.44 7.21 20.83
N ARG A 29 9.02 8.29 21.38
CA ARG A 29 9.33 9.50 20.58
C ARG A 29 10.34 9.19 19.47
N SER A 30 11.41 8.47 19.80
CA SER A 30 12.44 8.10 18.80
C SER A 30 11.89 7.18 17.72
N THR A 31 11.09 6.17 18.11
CA THR A 31 10.41 5.24 17.20
C THR A 31 9.44 5.99 16.28
N LEU A 32 8.62 6.89 16.83
CA LEU A 32 7.70 7.70 16.03
C LEU A 32 8.42 8.59 15.02
N ARG A 33 9.57 9.18 15.38
CA ARG A 33 10.38 9.99 14.44
C ARG A 33 10.83 9.15 13.26
N VAL A 34 11.38 7.96 13.50
CA VAL A 34 11.81 7.05 12.43
C VAL A 34 10.62 6.65 11.54
N LEU A 35 9.50 6.26 12.13
CA LEU A 35 8.28 5.93 11.38
C LEU A 35 7.76 7.12 10.54
N THR A 36 7.86 8.33 11.08
CA THR A 36 7.47 9.56 10.36
C THR A 36 8.40 9.84 9.18
N ILE A 37 9.72 9.66 9.35
CA ILE A 37 10.70 9.78 8.27
C ILE A 37 10.42 8.75 7.18
N LEU A 38 10.18 7.49 7.56
CA LEU A 38 9.84 6.43 6.60
C LEU A 38 8.55 6.75 5.84
N MET A 39 7.51 7.24 6.52
CA MET A 39 6.27 7.68 5.87
C MET A 39 6.50 8.84 4.90
N PHE A 40 7.38 9.77 5.26
CA PHE A 40 7.76 10.86 4.36
C PHE A 40 8.50 10.33 3.12
N CYS A 41 9.51 9.48 3.29
CA CYS A 41 10.22 8.87 2.18
C CYS A 41 9.26 8.11 1.24
N GLU A 42 8.34 7.33 1.81
CA GLU A 42 7.34 6.55 1.08
C GLU A 42 6.37 7.44 0.27
N LEU A 43 6.02 8.63 0.76
CA LEU A 43 5.11 9.53 0.06
C LEU A 43 5.80 10.43 -0.96
N PHE A 44 6.99 10.94 -0.62
CA PHE A 44 7.62 12.04 -1.36
C PHE A 44 8.83 11.60 -2.21
N LEU A 45 9.38 10.40 -2.00
CA LEU A 45 10.52 9.87 -2.77
C LEU A 45 10.15 8.71 -3.70
N GLN A 46 8.87 8.53 -4.03
CA GLN A 46 8.38 7.40 -4.84
C GLN A 46 9.10 7.26 -6.19
N ARG A 47 9.48 8.40 -6.79
CA ARG A 47 10.14 8.46 -8.10
C ARG A 47 11.64 8.26 -8.07
N ILE A 48 12.26 8.30 -6.89
CA ILE A 48 13.72 8.21 -6.76
C ILE A 48 14.13 6.74 -6.68
N ALA A 49 15.05 6.36 -7.55
CA ALA A 49 15.58 5.01 -7.67
C ALA A 49 17.11 5.00 -7.60
N ILE A 50 17.65 3.85 -7.23
CA ILE A 50 19.08 3.53 -7.27
C ILE A 50 19.26 2.55 -8.44
N PRO A 51 20.16 2.83 -9.40
CA PRO A 51 20.44 1.91 -10.49
C PRO A 51 21.20 0.69 -9.95
N VAL A 52 20.58 -0.50 -10.03
CA VAL A 52 21.18 -1.78 -9.63
C VAL A 52 20.97 -2.79 -10.75
N GLY A 53 22.07 -3.23 -11.38
CA GLY A 53 22.01 -4.25 -12.43
C GLY A 53 21.16 -3.85 -13.63
N GLY A 54 21.15 -2.56 -14.00
CA GLY A 54 20.31 -2.03 -15.10
C GLY A 54 18.85 -1.79 -14.73
N THR A 55 18.42 -2.12 -13.51
CA THR A 55 17.07 -1.88 -13.02
C THR A 55 17.04 -0.75 -11.98
N GLY A 56 15.98 0.05 -11.98
CA GLY A 56 15.75 1.07 -10.96
C GLY A 56 15.14 0.45 -9.70
N VAL A 57 15.89 0.42 -8.60
CA VAL A 57 15.39 -0.03 -7.29
C VAL A 57 14.98 1.19 -6.48
N SER A 58 13.74 1.26 -6.01
CA SER A 58 13.27 2.40 -5.21
C SER A 58 14.19 2.71 -4.03
N VAL A 59 14.57 3.98 -3.86
CA VAL A 59 15.44 4.44 -2.75
C VAL A 59 14.84 4.17 -1.37
N VAL A 60 13.51 3.98 -1.30
CA VAL A 60 12.82 3.68 -0.05
C VAL A 60 13.22 2.30 0.50
N LEU A 61 13.59 1.34 -0.38
CA LEU A 61 14.07 0.01 0.03
C LEU A 61 15.24 0.07 1.02
N PRO A 62 16.42 0.60 0.65
CA PRO A 62 17.55 0.67 1.57
C PRO A 62 17.27 1.55 2.80
N ILE A 63 16.56 2.67 2.63
CA ILE A 63 16.19 3.55 3.76
C ILE A 63 15.37 2.78 4.79
N LEU A 64 14.39 1.99 4.34
CA LEU A 64 13.55 1.18 5.22
C LEU A 64 14.32 0.07 5.89
N LEU A 65 15.17 -0.67 5.15
CA LEU A 65 15.99 -1.75 5.72
C LEU A 65 16.93 -1.22 6.82
N VAL A 66 17.64 -0.11 6.56
CA VAL A 66 18.52 0.53 7.55
C VAL A 66 17.73 1.00 8.76
N SER A 67 16.58 1.65 8.53
CA SER A 67 15.73 2.14 9.61
C SER A 67 15.16 1.00 10.46
N ALA A 68 14.76 -0.11 9.83
CA ALA A 68 14.29 -1.31 10.52
C ALA A 68 15.40 -1.93 11.37
N MET A 69 16.63 -2.06 10.84
CA MET A 69 17.78 -2.53 11.59
C MET A 69 18.07 -1.64 12.82
N LEU A 70 18.05 -0.32 12.65
CA LEU A 70 18.23 0.62 13.76
C LEU A 70 17.11 0.50 14.81
N MET A 71 15.86 0.33 14.38
CA MET A 71 14.73 0.12 15.30
C MET A 71 14.82 -1.23 16.02
N VAL A 72 15.31 -2.28 15.38
CA VAL A 72 15.57 -3.58 16.03
C VAL A 72 16.69 -3.45 17.06
N ALA A 73 17.80 -2.80 16.71
CA ALA A 73 18.93 -2.58 17.61
C ALA A 73 18.54 -1.76 18.85
N ARG A 74 17.59 -0.81 18.71
CA ARG A 74 17.02 -0.02 19.81
C ARG A 74 15.87 -0.70 20.56
N GLY A 75 15.47 -1.91 20.16
CA GLY A 75 14.36 -2.65 20.74
C GLY A 75 12.96 -2.10 20.42
N GLY A 76 12.86 -1.20 19.45
CA GLY A 76 11.59 -0.66 18.93
C GLY A 76 10.82 -1.69 18.11
N LEU A 77 11.51 -2.46 17.26
CA LEU A 77 10.96 -3.59 16.51
C LEU A 77 11.44 -4.92 17.07
N ARG A 78 10.59 -5.94 16.95
CA ARG A 78 10.87 -7.32 17.36
C ARG A 78 10.46 -8.30 16.27
N ILE A 79 11.07 -9.48 16.27
CA ILE A 79 10.67 -10.58 15.39
C ILE A 79 9.26 -11.03 15.77
N HIS A 80 8.38 -11.08 14.79
CA HIS A 80 7.02 -11.58 14.91
C HIS A 80 6.98 -13.03 14.44
N LEU A 81 6.79 -13.97 15.37
CA LEU A 81 7.09 -15.39 15.12
C LEU A 81 6.20 -16.00 14.05
N VAL A 82 4.90 -15.71 14.07
CA VAL A 82 3.94 -16.28 13.10
C VAL A 82 4.25 -15.82 11.67
N ARG A 83 4.48 -14.52 11.49
CA ARG A 83 4.85 -13.92 10.20
C ARG A 83 6.20 -14.40 9.71
N THR A 84 7.18 -14.51 10.60
CA THR A 84 8.51 -15.03 10.27
C THR A 84 8.44 -16.47 9.79
N ARG A 85 7.68 -17.34 10.46
CA ARG A 85 7.46 -18.72 10.00
C ARG A 85 6.80 -18.77 8.63
N ALA A 86 5.73 -18.00 8.44
CA ALA A 86 5.05 -17.94 7.15
C ALA A 86 5.96 -17.41 6.03
N TYR A 87 6.77 -16.39 6.32
CA TYR A 87 7.78 -15.85 5.41
C TYR A 87 8.82 -16.89 5.04
N LEU A 88 9.39 -17.61 6.02
CA LEU A 88 10.40 -18.63 5.75
C LEU A 88 9.84 -19.78 4.89
N ILE A 89 8.59 -20.20 5.14
CA ILE A 89 7.91 -21.20 4.30
C ILE A 89 7.72 -20.66 2.87
N ALA A 90 7.21 -19.43 2.74
CA ALA A 90 7.01 -18.80 1.44
C ALA A 90 8.32 -18.64 0.66
N MET A 91 9.38 -18.13 1.30
CA MET A 91 10.68 -17.94 0.67
C MET A 91 11.32 -19.29 0.31
N ALA A 92 11.22 -20.30 1.17
CA ALA A 92 11.70 -21.64 0.85
C ALA A 92 10.99 -22.23 -0.37
N ALA A 93 9.66 -22.08 -0.45
CA ALA A 93 8.89 -22.51 -1.61
C ALA A 93 9.30 -21.74 -2.88
N CYS A 94 9.35 -20.40 -2.83
CA CYS A 94 9.78 -19.57 -3.96
C CYS A 94 11.21 -19.88 -4.42
N CYS A 95 12.16 -20.05 -3.49
CA CYS A 95 13.55 -20.39 -3.81
C CYS A 95 13.67 -21.80 -4.39
N THR A 96 12.94 -22.79 -3.86
CA THR A 96 12.94 -24.16 -4.39
C THR A 96 12.42 -24.17 -5.82
N VAL A 97 11.31 -23.46 -6.05
CA VAL A 97 10.71 -23.33 -7.37
C VAL A 97 11.64 -22.60 -8.34
N ALA A 98 12.25 -21.48 -7.92
CA ALA A 98 13.22 -20.76 -8.73
C ALA A 98 14.44 -21.64 -9.07
N PHE A 99 14.94 -22.43 -8.10
CA PHE A 99 16.01 -23.40 -8.33
C PHE A 99 15.62 -24.44 -9.39
N LEU A 100 14.40 -24.98 -9.33
CA LEU A 100 13.91 -25.89 -10.37
C LEU A 100 13.89 -25.23 -11.75
N ALA A 101 13.43 -23.98 -11.86
CA ALA A 101 13.48 -23.22 -13.11
C ALA A 101 14.93 -23.04 -13.62
N PHE A 102 15.87 -22.71 -12.73
CA PHE A 102 17.30 -22.65 -13.08
C PHE A 102 17.83 -23.99 -13.62
N THR A 103 17.48 -25.11 -12.97
CA THR A 103 17.96 -26.44 -13.40
C THR A 103 17.36 -26.92 -14.72
N ARG A 104 16.19 -26.40 -15.11
CA ARG A 104 15.55 -26.69 -16.40
C ARG A 104 16.17 -25.94 -17.57
N GLY A 105 17.08 -24.99 -17.30
CA GLY A 105 17.64 -24.13 -18.32
C GLY A 105 16.61 -23.17 -18.90
N GLU A 106 15.58 -22.79 -18.13
CA GLU A 106 14.66 -21.73 -18.54
C GLU A 106 15.49 -20.45 -18.75
N ASP A 107 15.46 -19.94 -19.98
CA ASP A 107 16.29 -18.79 -20.34
C ASP A 107 15.90 -17.57 -19.49
N ASN A 108 16.93 -16.90 -18.95
CA ASN A 108 16.83 -15.61 -18.26
C ASN A 108 16.13 -15.61 -16.89
N VAL A 109 16.17 -16.69 -16.10
CA VAL A 109 15.76 -16.61 -14.68
C VAL A 109 16.58 -15.54 -13.94
N SER A 110 15.90 -14.56 -13.34
CA SER A 110 16.53 -13.39 -12.72
C SER A 110 16.80 -13.62 -11.23
N LEU A 111 18.06 -13.90 -10.86
CA LEU A 111 18.47 -13.97 -9.46
C LEU A 111 18.19 -12.65 -8.71
N ASN A 112 18.33 -11.51 -9.40
CA ASN A 112 18.05 -10.19 -8.83
C ASN A 112 16.58 -10.05 -8.41
N SER A 113 15.64 -10.57 -9.22
CA SER A 113 14.21 -10.53 -8.90
C SER A 113 13.89 -11.39 -7.67
N LEU A 114 14.55 -12.54 -7.51
CA LEU A 114 14.41 -13.39 -6.33
C LEU A 114 14.99 -12.73 -5.07
N LEU A 115 16.20 -12.16 -5.15
CA LEU A 115 16.83 -11.44 -4.04
C LEU A 115 16.01 -10.21 -3.64
N LEU A 116 15.46 -9.50 -4.62
CA LEU A 116 14.58 -8.35 -4.38
C LEU A 116 13.28 -8.78 -3.69
N LEU A 117 12.68 -9.92 -4.08
CA LEU A 117 11.54 -10.51 -3.37
C LEU A 117 11.91 -10.80 -1.91
N ILE A 118 13.04 -11.45 -1.65
CA ILE A 118 13.48 -11.74 -0.28
C ILE A 118 13.64 -10.44 0.52
N ALA A 119 14.33 -9.45 -0.04
CA ALA A 119 14.64 -8.18 0.62
C ALA A 119 13.40 -7.32 0.90
N ILE A 120 12.48 -7.20 -0.06
CA ILE A 120 11.27 -6.38 0.09
C ILE A 120 10.39 -6.91 1.22
N TYR A 121 10.25 -8.23 1.36
CA TYR A 121 9.29 -8.79 2.31
C TYR A 121 9.90 -9.16 3.67
N LEU A 122 11.23 -9.17 3.80
CA LEU A 122 11.91 -9.40 5.07
C LEU A 122 11.40 -8.50 6.22
N PRO A 123 11.18 -7.17 6.02
CA PRO A 123 10.66 -6.29 7.07
C PRO A 123 9.27 -6.67 7.62
N PHE A 124 8.46 -7.42 6.87
CA PHE A 124 7.16 -7.92 7.35
C PHE A 124 7.30 -9.01 8.42
N CYS A 125 8.49 -9.57 8.61
CA CYS A 125 8.79 -10.45 9.75
C CYS A 125 8.89 -9.69 11.08
N LEU A 126 8.99 -8.36 11.03
CA LEU A 126 9.14 -7.51 12.21
C LEU A 126 7.80 -6.91 12.65
N GLY A 127 7.69 -6.56 13.92
CA GLY A 127 6.54 -5.85 14.47
C GLY A 127 6.87 -5.06 15.72
N LEU A 128 6.05 -4.06 16.01
CA LEU A 128 6.09 -3.31 17.26
C LEU A 128 5.53 -4.16 18.41
N SER A 129 5.99 -3.88 19.63
CA SER A 129 5.36 -4.45 20.81
C SER A 129 3.90 -3.98 20.92
N ARG A 130 3.04 -4.80 21.56
CA ARG A 130 1.62 -4.47 21.77
C ARG A 130 1.43 -3.10 22.45
N ALA A 131 2.28 -2.77 23.42
CA ALA A 131 2.22 -1.50 24.14
C ALA A 131 2.55 -0.33 23.20
N HIS A 132 3.65 -0.42 22.45
CA HIS A 132 4.05 0.64 21.51
C HIS A 132 3.04 0.78 20.36
N SER A 133 2.52 -0.32 19.80
CA SER A 133 1.58 -0.30 18.68
C SER A 133 0.34 0.55 18.98
N LYS A 134 -0.28 0.36 20.16
CA LYS A 134 -1.48 1.09 20.58
C LYS A 134 -1.27 2.60 20.73
N VAL A 135 -0.07 3.02 21.14
CA VAL A 135 0.28 4.43 21.34
C VAL A 135 0.71 5.09 20.03
N LEU A 136 1.50 4.37 19.22
CA LEU A 136 2.15 4.91 18.03
C LEU A 136 1.23 4.94 16.80
N LEU A 137 0.34 3.94 16.62
CA LEU A 137 -0.52 3.88 15.43
C LEU A 137 -1.39 5.13 15.27
N PRO A 138 -2.16 5.58 16.29
CA PRO A 138 -2.97 6.79 16.20
C PRO A 138 -2.16 8.01 15.75
N ARG A 139 -0.96 8.18 16.33
CA ARG A 139 -0.07 9.30 16.04
C ARG A 139 0.47 9.23 14.62
N LEU A 140 0.88 8.04 14.17
CA LEU A 140 1.37 7.83 12.81
C LEU A 140 0.26 8.07 11.78
N LEU A 141 -0.96 7.61 12.04
CA LEU A 141 -2.12 7.91 11.18
C LEU A 141 -2.40 9.41 11.10
N ASP A 142 -2.27 10.15 12.21
CA ASP A 142 -2.44 11.60 12.20
C ASP A 142 -1.35 12.29 11.36
N ARG A 143 -0.09 11.80 11.40
CA ARG A 143 1.01 12.27 10.54
C ARG A 143 0.77 11.92 9.08
N PHE A 144 0.32 10.71 8.79
CA PHE A 144 -0.04 10.27 7.44
C PHE A 144 -1.10 11.20 6.85
N VAL A 145 -2.20 11.49 7.55
CA VAL A 145 -3.23 12.41 7.04
C VAL A 145 -2.66 13.80 6.80
N VAL A 146 -1.77 14.33 7.65
CA VAL A 146 -1.13 15.63 7.41
C VAL A 146 -0.31 15.59 6.11
N MET A 147 0.54 14.58 5.94
CA MET A 147 1.38 14.43 4.76
C MET A 147 0.55 14.23 3.48
N THR A 148 -0.47 13.39 3.51
CA THR A 148 -1.37 13.20 2.36
C THR A 148 -2.23 14.42 2.09
N SER A 149 -2.51 15.29 3.08
CA SER A 149 -3.17 16.58 2.82
C SER A 149 -2.25 17.54 2.07
N VAL A 150 -0.95 17.55 2.40
CA VAL A 150 0.06 18.32 1.64
C VAL A 150 0.12 17.78 0.21
N PHE A 151 0.17 16.45 0.07
CA PHE A 151 0.16 15.78 -1.22
C PHE A 151 -1.10 16.11 -2.05
N ALA A 152 -2.27 16.19 -1.42
CA ALA A 152 -3.51 16.62 -2.04
C ALA A 152 -3.43 18.07 -2.53
N GLY A 153 -2.87 18.96 -1.71
CA GLY A 153 -2.62 20.35 -2.08
C GLY A 153 -1.70 20.47 -3.30
N LEU A 154 -0.62 19.67 -3.37
CA LEU A 154 0.28 19.64 -4.52
C LEU A 154 -0.42 19.12 -5.79
N ALA A 155 -1.26 18.09 -5.69
CA ALA A 155 -2.04 17.58 -6.82
C ALA A 155 -3.04 18.63 -7.36
N LEU A 156 -3.68 19.39 -6.46
CA LEU A 156 -4.58 20.48 -6.83
C LEU A 156 -3.83 21.65 -7.44
N LEU A 157 -2.68 22.04 -6.84
CA LEU A 157 -1.84 23.11 -7.36
C LEU A 157 -1.34 22.79 -8.77
N GLN A 158 -0.87 21.56 -9.01
CA GLN A 158 -0.45 21.10 -10.33
C GLN A 158 -1.55 21.27 -11.38
N PHE A 159 -2.79 20.94 -11.03
CA PHE A 159 -3.91 21.06 -11.97
C PHE A 159 -4.33 22.53 -12.16
N ALA A 160 -4.43 23.28 -11.06
CA ALA A 160 -4.82 24.69 -11.08
C ALA A 160 -3.85 25.56 -11.90
N LEU A 161 -2.55 25.30 -11.80
CA LEU A 161 -1.55 25.98 -12.63
C LEU A 161 -1.80 25.74 -14.13
N GLN A 162 -2.19 24.52 -14.51
CA GLN A 162 -2.50 24.22 -15.92
C GLN A 162 -3.77 24.93 -16.41
N LEU A 163 -4.76 25.15 -15.53
CA LEU A 163 -5.95 25.92 -15.86
C LEU A 163 -5.66 27.40 -16.14
N VAL A 164 -4.61 27.97 -15.54
CA VAL A 164 -4.16 29.35 -15.81
C VAL A 164 -3.15 29.43 -16.97
N GLY A 165 -3.00 28.35 -17.75
CA GLY A 165 -2.18 28.32 -18.96
C GLY A 165 -0.75 27.81 -18.78
N TRP A 166 -0.37 27.34 -17.59
CA TRP A 166 0.93 26.72 -17.39
C TRP A 166 0.99 25.36 -18.10
N LYS A 167 1.92 25.20 -19.03
CA LYS A 167 2.16 23.90 -19.67
C LYS A 167 2.96 23.02 -18.72
N TYR A 168 2.34 21.94 -18.25
CA TYR A 168 3.02 20.99 -17.37
C TYR A 168 4.25 20.41 -18.07
N SER A 169 5.39 20.50 -17.38
CA SER A 169 6.59 19.75 -17.69
C SER A 169 7.00 18.99 -16.44
N ASP A 170 7.63 17.84 -16.62
CA ASP A 170 8.06 17.00 -15.51
C ASP A 170 9.26 17.64 -14.80
N ILE A 171 8.98 18.52 -13.83
CA ILE A 171 9.98 19.31 -13.10
C ILE A 171 11.04 18.39 -12.47
N LEU A 172 10.62 17.26 -11.90
CA LEU A 172 11.55 16.34 -11.25
C LEU A 172 12.49 15.69 -12.26
N ALA A 173 11.98 15.30 -13.44
CA ALA A 173 12.79 14.73 -14.51
C ALA A 173 13.82 15.73 -15.09
N ASN A 174 13.54 17.02 -15.01
CA ASN A 174 14.47 18.06 -15.44
C ASN A 174 15.62 18.31 -14.43
N ILE A 175 15.41 17.99 -13.16
CA ILE A 175 16.37 18.27 -12.07
C ILE A 175 17.17 17.02 -11.71
N VAL A 176 16.53 15.86 -11.66
CA VAL A 176 17.13 14.60 -11.22
C VAL A 176 17.65 13.83 -12.45
N PRO A 177 18.91 13.35 -12.43
CA PRO A 177 19.44 12.51 -13.50
C PRO A 177 18.52 11.32 -13.79
N SER A 178 18.31 11.01 -15.07
CA SER A 178 17.38 9.94 -15.49
C SER A 178 17.69 8.59 -14.85
N GLN A 179 18.96 8.29 -14.58
CA GLN A 179 19.44 7.06 -13.94
C GLN A 179 18.99 6.92 -12.47
N LEU A 180 18.64 8.03 -11.83
CA LEU A 180 18.14 8.07 -10.44
C LEU A 180 16.61 8.16 -10.38
N LEU A 181 15.93 8.04 -11.52
CA LEU A 181 14.48 8.02 -11.60
C LEU A 181 13.99 6.60 -11.85
N MET A 182 12.81 6.30 -11.29
CA MET A 182 12.13 5.06 -11.58
C MET A 182 11.69 5.03 -13.05
N HIS A 183 12.02 3.94 -13.75
CA HIS A 183 11.62 3.71 -15.14
C HIS A 183 10.33 2.90 -15.23
N ASP A 184 9.77 2.81 -16.44
CA ASP A 184 8.58 2.00 -16.77
C ASP A 184 7.25 2.43 -16.11
N PHE A 185 7.22 3.65 -15.54
CA PHE A 185 5.99 4.29 -15.06
C PHE A 185 5.59 5.44 -15.97
N ASN A 186 4.28 5.59 -16.20
CA ASN A 186 3.76 6.72 -16.95
C ASN A 186 3.55 7.92 -16.02
N THR A 187 4.62 8.67 -15.76
CA THR A 187 4.63 9.78 -14.80
C THR A 187 3.76 10.94 -15.24
N SER A 188 3.69 11.21 -16.54
CA SER A 188 3.05 12.40 -17.10
C SER A 188 2.36 12.07 -18.41
N TYR A 189 1.02 12.09 -18.40
CA TYR A 189 0.22 11.93 -19.60
C TYR A 189 -1.07 12.77 -19.56
N PRO A 190 -1.58 13.19 -20.74
CA PRO A 190 -2.73 14.07 -20.81
C PRO A 190 -4.02 13.38 -20.35
N VAL A 191 -5.00 14.18 -19.94
CA VAL A 191 -6.33 13.72 -19.50
C VAL A 191 -7.03 12.92 -20.61
N GLN A 192 -6.93 13.42 -21.84
CA GLN A 192 -7.35 12.78 -23.08
C GLN A 192 -6.28 12.98 -24.15
N TYR A 193 -6.26 12.11 -25.15
CA TYR A 193 -5.35 12.24 -26.29
C TYR A 193 -5.53 13.61 -26.96
N GLY A 194 -4.42 14.34 -27.16
CA GLY A 194 -4.44 15.70 -27.72
C GLY A 194 -4.81 16.82 -26.73
N SER A 195 -5.16 16.51 -25.47
CA SER A 195 -5.44 17.54 -24.46
C SER A 195 -4.15 18.23 -23.99
N SER A 196 -4.24 19.54 -23.74
CA SER A 196 -3.17 20.32 -23.09
C SER A 196 -3.11 20.09 -21.57
N LEU A 197 -4.15 19.50 -20.98
CA LEU A 197 -4.24 19.24 -19.55
C LEU A 197 -3.68 17.85 -19.24
N TYR A 198 -2.73 17.82 -18.32
CA TYR A 198 -2.11 16.62 -17.76
C TYR A 198 -2.76 16.26 -16.44
N LYS A 199 -2.90 14.95 -16.24
CA LYS A 199 -3.38 14.38 -14.99
C LYS A 199 -2.41 14.68 -13.85
N SER A 200 -2.94 14.99 -12.67
CA SER A 200 -2.10 15.30 -11.51
C SER A 200 -1.42 14.06 -10.95
N ASN A 201 -0.10 14.11 -10.83
CA ASN A 201 0.76 13.16 -10.09
C ASN A 201 1.37 13.80 -8.82
N ALA A 202 0.91 15.00 -8.45
CA ALA A 202 1.47 15.84 -7.39
C ALA A 202 2.97 16.16 -7.57
N PHE A 203 3.47 16.17 -8.81
CA PHE A 203 4.88 16.28 -9.20
C PHE A 203 5.80 15.13 -8.77
N LEU A 204 5.40 14.38 -7.74
CA LEU A 204 6.26 13.50 -6.97
C LEU A 204 5.87 12.02 -7.05
N ALA A 205 4.61 11.69 -7.36
CA ALA A 205 4.16 10.32 -7.45
C ALA A 205 4.63 9.66 -8.75
N LEU A 206 4.78 8.33 -8.73
CA LEU A 206 5.12 7.55 -9.91
C LEU A 206 4.11 7.68 -11.04
N GLU A 207 2.82 7.75 -10.71
CA GLU A 207 1.75 7.96 -11.67
C GLU A 207 0.57 8.69 -11.02
N PRO A 208 -0.32 9.32 -11.81
CA PRO A 208 -1.61 9.81 -11.33
C PRO A 208 -2.45 8.74 -10.62
N SER A 209 -2.30 7.46 -11.01
CA SER A 209 -3.01 6.34 -10.37
C SER A 209 -2.55 6.10 -8.93
N TYR A 210 -1.25 6.16 -8.68
CA TYR A 210 -0.67 6.10 -7.34
C TYR A 210 -1.12 7.31 -6.51
N THR A 211 -1.07 8.53 -7.06
CA THR A 211 -1.58 9.72 -6.38
C THR A 211 -3.03 9.53 -5.92
N SER A 212 -3.90 9.09 -6.84
CA SER A 212 -5.32 8.85 -6.55
C SER A 212 -5.53 7.84 -5.41
N GLN A 213 -4.80 6.72 -5.42
CA GLN A 213 -4.90 5.67 -4.42
C GLN A 213 -4.37 6.12 -3.04
N PHE A 214 -3.25 6.82 -2.99
CA PHE A 214 -2.69 7.35 -1.74
C PHE A 214 -3.59 8.44 -1.13
N LEU A 215 -4.18 9.31 -1.95
CA LEU A 215 -5.16 10.30 -1.50
C LEU A 215 -6.45 9.64 -1.00
N ALA A 216 -6.93 8.60 -1.69
CA ALA A 216 -8.07 7.80 -1.24
C ALA A 216 -7.78 7.14 0.11
N MET A 217 -6.59 6.57 0.29
CA MET A 217 -6.18 6.01 1.58
C MET A 217 -6.09 7.10 2.67
N GLY A 218 -5.56 8.28 2.34
CA GLY A 218 -5.55 9.46 3.22
C GLY A 218 -6.95 9.89 3.67
N LEU A 219 -7.93 9.85 2.76
CA LEU A 219 -9.34 10.10 3.05
C LEU A 219 -9.94 9.03 3.97
N VAL A 220 -9.68 7.73 3.69
CA VAL A 220 -10.13 6.61 4.53
C VAL A 220 -9.58 6.74 5.95
N VAL A 221 -8.26 7.00 6.10
CA VAL A 221 -7.65 7.26 7.42
C VAL A 221 -8.26 8.50 8.05
N GLY A 222 -8.50 9.57 7.29
CA GLY A 222 -9.15 10.79 7.77
C GLY A 222 -10.54 10.54 8.36
N VAL A 223 -11.35 9.67 7.74
CA VAL A 223 -12.68 9.25 8.22
C VAL A 223 -12.59 8.37 9.47
N LEU A 224 -11.60 7.49 9.55
CA LEU A 224 -11.33 6.66 10.73
C LEU A 224 -10.86 7.52 11.93
N ARG A 225 -10.05 8.54 11.66
CA ARG A 225 -9.48 9.47 12.66
C ARG A 225 -10.35 10.69 12.95
N ARG A 226 -11.49 10.85 12.26
CA ARG A 226 -12.41 12.01 12.38
C ARG A 226 -11.69 13.36 12.24
N THR A 227 -10.92 13.49 11.17
CA THR A 227 -10.11 14.70 10.95
C THR A 227 -10.96 15.92 10.59
N ARG A 228 -10.31 17.10 10.54
CA ARG A 228 -10.98 18.38 10.25
C ARG A 228 -11.76 18.31 8.93
N TRP A 229 -12.97 18.84 8.93
CA TRP A 229 -13.94 18.68 7.84
C TRP A 229 -13.43 19.17 6.46
N TRP A 230 -12.61 20.22 6.42
CA TRP A 230 -12.06 20.76 5.17
C TRP A 230 -11.15 19.78 4.41
N ARG A 231 -10.61 18.75 5.08
CA ARG A 231 -9.76 17.75 4.42
C ARG A 231 -10.56 16.84 3.49
N TYR A 232 -11.85 16.62 3.77
CA TYR A 232 -12.69 15.77 2.92
C TYR A 232 -12.87 16.35 1.51
N PRO A 233 -13.34 17.60 1.32
CA PRO A 233 -13.40 18.20 -0.01
C PRO A 233 -12.01 18.35 -0.64
N LEU A 234 -10.95 18.63 0.13
CA LEU A 234 -9.59 18.66 -0.38
C LEU A 234 -9.20 17.34 -1.06
N TYR A 235 -9.39 16.20 -0.39
CA TYR A 235 -9.07 14.89 -0.96
C TYR A 235 -9.93 14.58 -2.17
N LEU A 236 -11.24 14.85 -2.10
CA LEU A 236 -12.16 14.57 -3.21
C LEU A 236 -11.77 15.37 -4.46
N LEU A 237 -11.53 16.67 -4.32
CA LEU A 237 -11.08 17.51 -5.44
C LEU A 237 -9.72 17.04 -5.98
N ALA A 238 -8.77 16.71 -5.10
CA ALA A 238 -7.45 16.25 -5.52
C ALA A 238 -7.51 14.89 -6.24
N ILE A 239 -8.40 13.98 -5.83
CA ILE A 239 -8.62 12.71 -6.54
C ILE A 239 -9.20 12.97 -7.94
N LEU A 240 -10.13 13.92 -8.07
CA LEU A 240 -10.71 14.28 -9.38
C LEU A 240 -9.65 14.80 -10.35
N THR A 241 -8.66 15.57 -9.90
CA THR A 241 -7.58 16.08 -10.78
C THR A 241 -6.62 15.00 -11.27
N THR A 242 -6.58 13.83 -10.61
CA THR A 242 -5.81 12.68 -11.10
C THR A 242 -6.46 11.99 -12.30
N VAL A 243 -7.76 12.22 -12.55
CA VAL A 243 -8.58 11.53 -13.56
C VAL A 243 -8.24 10.03 -13.63
N SER A 244 -8.21 9.39 -12.46
CA SER A 244 -7.87 7.98 -12.30
C SER A 244 -8.96 7.26 -11.51
N GLY A 245 -9.43 6.13 -12.05
CA GLY A 245 -10.49 5.32 -11.42
C GLY A 245 -10.01 4.53 -10.20
N THR A 246 -8.70 4.32 -10.02
CA THR A 246 -8.19 3.42 -8.99
C THR A 246 -8.42 3.93 -7.56
N GLY A 247 -8.27 5.23 -7.31
CA GLY A 247 -8.62 5.82 -6.01
C GLY A 247 -10.11 5.75 -5.72
N VAL A 248 -10.96 5.90 -6.74
CA VAL A 248 -12.42 5.76 -6.61
C VAL A 248 -12.81 4.32 -6.27
N LEU A 249 -12.21 3.32 -6.93
CA LEU A 249 -12.40 1.91 -6.59
C LEU A 249 -12.00 1.62 -5.13
N LEU A 250 -10.86 2.18 -4.68
CA LEU A 250 -10.42 2.05 -3.28
C LEU A 250 -11.44 2.65 -2.30
N LEU A 251 -11.97 3.84 -2.62
CA LEU A 251 -13.01 4.47 -1.81
C LEU A 251 -14.33 3.67 -1.81
N GLY A 252 -14.69 3.04 -2.93
CA GLY A 252 -15.86 2.17 -3.01
C GLY A 252 -15.74 0.97 -2.06
N VAL A 253 -14.62 0.23 -2.13
CA VAL A 253 -14.36 -0.90 -1.24
C VAL A 253 -14.26 -0.45 0.21
N ALA A 254 -13.49 0.60 0.51
CA ALA A 254 -13.38 1.13 1.86
C ALA A 254 -14.73 1.66 2.39
N GLY A 255 -15.58 2.21 1.51
CA GLY A 255 -16.93 2.65 1.81
C GLY A 255 -17.83 1.51 2.23
N VAL A 256 -17.80 0.37 1.52
CA VAL A 256 -18.50 -0.86 1.92
C VAL A 256 -18.00 -1.37 3.27
N LEU A 257 -16.68 -1.42 3.48
CA LEU A 257 -16.10 -1.84 4.75
C LEU A 257 -16.50 -0.89 5.90
N LEU A 258 -16.53 0.43 5.64
CA LEU A 258 -16.99 1.44 6.59
C LEU A 258 -18.48 1.33 6.86
N ALA A 259 -19.31 1.03 5.87
CA ALA A 259 -20.74 0.79 6.01
C ALA A 259 -21.02 -0.41 6.92
N VAL A 260 -20.30 -1.52 6.70
CA VAL A 260 -20.36 -2.70 7.57
C VAL A 260 -19.93 -2.35 9.01
N HIS A 261 -18.89 -1.53 9.17
CA HIS A 261 -18.35 -1.16 10.48
C HIS A 261 -19.20 -0.13 11.25
N LYS A 262 -19.72 0.90 10.57
CA LYS A 262 -20.45 2.04 11.17
C LYS A 262 -21.98 1.91 11.11
N GLY A 263 -22.50 0.96 10.32
CA GLY A 263 -23.93 0.66 10.20
C GLY A 263 -24.71 1.53 9.21
N VAL A 264 -26.04 1.35 9.22
CA VAL A 264 -26.97 1.90 8.22
C VAL A 264 -26.93 3.43 8.13
N ARG A 265 -26.84 4.15 9.26
CA ARG A 265 -26.82 5.63 9.24
C ARG A 265 -25.65 6.19 8.43
N PHE A 266 -24.45 5.66 8.64
CA PHE A 266 -23.27 6.05 7.86
C PHE A 266 -23.47 5.72 6.38
N THR A 267 -24.02 4.54 6.09
CA THR A 267 -24.28 4.08 4.72
C THR A 267 -25.21 5.03 3.97
N VAL A 268 -26.34 5.40 4.58
CA VAL A 268 -27.31 6.32 3.99
C VAL A 268 -26.68 7.70 3.75
N THR A 269 -25.94 8.24 4.71
CA THR A 269 -25.24 9.52 4.54
C THR A 269 -24.20 9.46 3.43
N ALA A 270 -23.40 8.39 3.36
CA ALA A 270 -22.40 8.22 2.32
C ALA A 270 -23.03 8.11 0.93
N LEU A 271 -24.10 7.32 0.79
CA LEU A 271 -24.85 7.19 -0.46
C LEU A 271 -25.49 8.51 -0.89
N ALA A 272 -26.05 9.28 0.04
CA ALA A 272 -26.59 10.60 -0.26
C ALA A 272 -25.50 11.56 -0.78
N ILE A 273 -24.33 11.57 -0.15
CA ILE A 273 -23.19 12.38 -0.61
C ILE A 273 -22.73 11.94 -2.00
N VAL A 274 -22.57 10.64 -2.23
CA VAL A 274 -22.17 10.11 -3.55
C VAL A 274 -23.21 10.47 -4.62
N ALA A 275 -24.50 10.33 -4.31
CA ALA A 275 -25.58 10.69 -5.22
C ALA A 275 -25.52 12.18 -5.60
N VAL A 276 -25.33 13.07 -4.62
CA VAL A 276 -25.16 14.51 -4.88
C VAL A 276 -23.94 14.78 -5.76
N ILE A 277 -22.79 14.13 -5.50
CA ILE A 277 -21.58 14.29 -6.32
C ILE A 277 -21.84 13.82 -7.77
N VAL A 278 -22.47 12.67 -7.96
CA VAL A 278 -22.80 12.13 -9.29
C VAL A 278 -23.74 13.06 -10.03
N VAL A 279 -24.78 13.56 -9.37
CA VAL A 279 -25.73 14.53 -9.96
C VAL A 279 -25.00 15.81 -10.36
N VAL A 280 -24.19 16.40 -9.49
CA VAL A 280 -23.42 17.60 -9.82
C VAL A 280 -22.47 17.36 -11.00
N LEU A 281 -21.73 16.25 -10.99
CA LEU A 281 -20.80 15.91 -12.08
C LEU A 281 -21.55 15.67 -13.40
N SER A 282 -22.76 15.13 -13.38
CA SER A 282 -23.57 14.87 -14.58
C SER A 282 -23.93 16.14 -15.35
N PHE A 283 -23.94 17.31 -14.71
CA PHE A 283 -24.15 18.62 -15.34
C PHE A 283 -22.86 19.28 -15.84
N THR A 284 -21.72 18.60 -15.73
CA THR A 284 -20.43 19.12 -16.16
C THR A 284 -19.88 18.33 -17.35
N PRO A 285 -19.04 18.94 -18.22
CA PRO A 285 -18.33 18.19 -19.27
C PRO A 285 -17.44 17.06 -18.74
N ALA A 286 -17.14 17.05 -17.43
CA ALA A 286 -16.42 15.96 -16.81
C ALA A 286 -17.22 14.64 -16.82
N ALA A 287 -18.55 14.69 -16.92
CA ALA A 287 -19.41 13.51 -17.01
C ALA A 287 -18.98 12.57 -18.13
N ASP A 288 -18.74 13.09 -19.33
CA ASP A 288 -18.35 12.29 -20.50
C ASP A 288 -16.96 11.65 -20.31
N ILE A 289 -16.04 12.38 -19.67
CA ILE A 289 -14.71 11.88 -19.31
C ILE A 289 -14.83 10.71 -18.32
N PHE A 290 -15.67 10.83 -17.29
CA PHE A 290 -15.86 9.75 -16.32
C PHE A 290 -16.67 8.59 -16.89
N ALA A 291 -17.67 8.84 -17.74
CA ALA A 291 -18.48 7.82 -18.39
C ALA A 291 -17.64 6.96 -19.34
N SER A 292 -16.78 7.58 -20.16
CA SER A 292 -15.84 6.86 -21.03
C SER A 292 -14.80 6.05 -20.25
N ARG A 293 -14.44 6.47 -19.02
CA ARG A 293 -13.56 5.70 -18.11
C ARG A 293 -14.28 4.54 -17.44
N ALA A 294 -15.57 4.66 -17.15
CA ALA A 294 -16.34 3.55 -16.59
C ALA A 294 -16.43 2.37 -17.57
N THR A 295 -16.47 2.66 -18.87
CA THR A 295 -16.50 1.65 -19.94
C THR A 295 -15.11 1.23 -20.43
N GLU A 296 -14.00 1.79 -19.93
CA GLU A 296 -12.64 1.41 -20.38
C GLU A 296 -12.38 -0.09 -20.18
N THR A 297 -12.87 -0.68 -19.08
CA THR A 297 -12.60 -2.08 -18.72
C THR A 297 -13.10 -3.11 -19.73
N SER A 298 -14.06 -2.75 -20.60
CA SER A 298 -14.54 -3.62 -21.67
C SER A 298 -13.70 -3.57 -22.95
N SER A 299 -12.84 -2.56 -23.11
CA SER A 299 -11.90 -2.48 -24.23
C SER A 299 -10.59 -3.16 -23.87
N SER A 300 -10.15 -4.13 -24.69
CA SER A 300 -8.91 -4.90 -24.48
C SER A 300 -7.64 -4.06 -24.55
N GLN A 301 -7.70 -2.84 -25.10
CA GLN A 301 -6.58 -1.91 -25.24
C GLN A 301 -6.58 -0.78 -24.21
N SER A 302 -7.52 -0.81 -23.26
CA SER A 302 -7.59 0.23 -22.23
C SER A 302 -6.53 0.06 -21.15
N SER A 303 -6.18 1.18 -20.51
CA SER A 303 -5.29 1.19 -19.34
C SER A 303 -5.86 0.39 -18.16
N GLY A 304 -7.19 0.33 -18.03
CA GLY A 304 -7.86 -0.51 -17.04
C GLY A 304 -7.75 -2.00 -17.35
N SER A 305 -7.98 -2.40 -18.61
CA SER A 305 -7.91 -3.81 -19.03
C SER A 305 -6.48 -4.36 -18.90
N LEU A 306 -5.47 -3.58 -19.28
CA LEU A 306 -4.06 -3.94 -19.17
C LEU A 306 -3.58 -4.15 -17.72
N ARG A 307 -4.34 -3.69 -16.72
CA ARG A 307 -4.02 -3.82 -15.29
C ARG A 307 -4.89 -4.85 -14.58
N PHE A 308 -6.18 -4.93 -14.93
CA PHE A 308 -7.17 -5.70 -14.16
C PHE A 308 -7.71 -6.94 -14.87
N VAL A 309 -7.57 -7.04 -16.20
CA VAL A 309 -8.15 -8.13 -16.99
C VAL A 309 -7.05 -8.94 -17.67
N GLN A 310 -6.25 -8.31 -18.54
CA GLN A 310 -5.23 -8.96 -19.34
C GLN A 310 -4.24 -9.80 -18.53
N PRO A 311 -3.72 -9.35 -17.37
CA PRO A 311 -2.83 -10.20 -16.57
C PRO A 311 -3.46 -11.51 -16.12
N TYR A 312 -4.76 -11.51 -15.80
CA TYR A 312 -5.49 -12.70 -15.37
C TYR A 312 -5.82 -13.61 -16.54
N THR A 313 -6.21 -13.04 -17.69
CA THR A 313 -6.41 -13.81 -18.92
C THR A 313 -5.12 -14.51 -19.34
N ARG A 314 -3.99 -13.79 -19.36
CA ARG A 314 -2.68 -14.38 -19.69
C ARG A 314 -2.26 -15.46 -18.69
N MET A 315 -2.50 -15.25 -17.40
CA MET A 315 -2.27 -16.27 -16.38
C MET A 315 -3.13 -17.52 -16.66
N TYR A 316 -4.41 -17.35 -16.93
CA TYR A 316 -5.31 -18.47 -17.23
C TYR A 316 -4.89 -19.23 -18.49
N ASP A 317 -4.59 -18.51 -19.57
CA ASP A 317 -4.16 -19.10 -20.84
C ASP A 317 -2.86 -19.89 -20.66
N ASP A 318 -1.87 -19.31 -19.96
CA ASP A 318 -0.60 -19.99 -19.69
C ASP A 318 -0.76 -21.24 -18.81
N LEU A 319 -1.55 -21.16 -17.74
CA LEU A 319 -1.87 -22.31 -16.89
C LEU A 319 -2.55 -23.45 -17.66
N SER A 320 -3.36 -23.11 -18.67
CA SER A 320 -4.07 -24.09 -19.49
C SER A 320 -3.17 -24.76 -20.53
N GLN A 321 -2.21 -24.02 -21.09
CA GLN A 321 -1.32 -24.49 -22.15
C GLN A 321 -0.09 -25.22 -21.59
N HIS A 322 0.38 -24.84 -20.40
CA HIS A 322 1.60 -25.34 -19.79
C HIS A 322 1.34 -25.89 -18.37
N PRO A 323 0.65 -27.03 -18.22
CA PRO A 323 0.29 -27.57 -16.90
C PRO A 323 1.50 -27.93 -16.03
N GLY A 324 2.66 -28.22 -16.65
CA GLY A 324 3.91 -28.46 -15.94
C GLY A 324 4.50 -27.21 -15.29
N THR A 325 4.35 -26.04 -15.93
CA THR A 325 4.76 -24.75 -15.35
C THR A 325 3.68 -24.20 -14.41
N ALA A 326 2.43 -24.66 -14.49
CA ALA A 326 1.40 -24.25 -13.53
C ALA A 326 1.79 -24.51 -12.06
N LEU A 327 2.45 -25.62 -11.76
CA LEU A 327 2.84 -25.96 -10.38
C LEU A 327 4.08 -25.19 -9.90
N VAL A 328 5.04 -24.95 -10.78
CA VAL A 328 6.39 -24.44 -10.45
C VAL A 328 6.77 -23.15 -11.18
N GLY A 329 5.86 -22.50 -11.87
CA GLY A 329 6.09 -21.27 -12.61
C GLY A 329 7.16 -21.36 -13.70
N HIS A 330 7.42 -20.20 -14.30
CA HIS A 330 8.48 -19.96 -15.29
C HIS A 330 9.78 -19.42 -14.66
N GLY A 331 9.75 -19.11 -13.37
CA GLY A 331 10.88 -18.56 -12.63
C GLY A 331 10.85 -17.03 -12.46
N PRO A 332 11.64 -16.50 -11.50
CA PRO A 332 11.73 -15.08 -11.20
C PRO A 332 12.00 -14.18 -12.42
N GLY A 333 11.22 -13.10 -12.53
CA GLY A 333 11.36 -12.07 -13.56
C GLY A 333 10.71 -12.38 -14.92
N TRP A 334 10.06 -13.53 -15.06
CA TRP A 334 9.37 -13.89 -16.32
C TRP A 334 8.29 -12.88 -16.71
N SER A 335 7.53 -12.36 -15.73
CA SER A 335 6.41 -11.44 -16.01
C SER A 335 6.89 -10.08 -16.55
N ASP A 336 8.08 -9.63 -16.13
CA ASP A 336 8.68 -8.39 -16.64
C ASP A 336 9.12 -8.56 -18.09
N ARG A 337 9.63 -9.75 -18.45
CA ARG A 337 9.98 -10.08 -19.85
C ARG A 337 8.76 -10.21 -20.74
N ASP A 338 7.70 -10.90 -20.27
CA ASP A 338 6.47 -11.00 -21.05
C ASP A 338 5.81 -9.63 -21.23
N SER A 339 5.83 -8.77 -20.19
CA SER A 339 5.37 -7.39 -20.29
C SER A 339 6.15 -6.59 -21.34
N ALA A 340 7.49 -6.68 -21.33
CA ALA A 340 8.34 -6.02 -22.33
C ALA A 340 8.07 -6.53 -23.76
N ALA A 341 7.92 -7.85 -23.93
CA ALA A 341 7.58 -8.46 -25.22
C ALA A 341 6.17 -8.07 -25.69
N PHE A 342 5.21 -7.94 -24.76
CA PHE A 342 3.87 -7.46 -25.05
C PHE A 342 3.89 -6.00 -25.49
N LEU A 343 4.63 -5.14 -24.78
CA LEU A 343 4.82 -3.74 -25.14
C LEU A 343 5.47 -3.59 -26.51
N ALA A 344 6.51 -4.36 -26.82
CA ALA A 344 7.17 -4.32 -28.12
C ALA A 344 6.23 -4.71 -29.28
N ARG A 345 5.29 -5.63 -29.05
CA ARG A 345 4.32 -6.08 -30.06
C ARG A 345 3.12 -5.17 -30.22
N THR A 346 2.65 -4.56 -29.12
CA THR A 346 1.34 -3.88 -29.09
C THR A 346 1.44 -2.37 -28.87
N GLY A 347 2.59 -1.86 -28.41
CA GLY A 347 2.74 -0.49 -27.95
C GLY A 347 2.03 -0.20 -26.62
N LEU A 348 1.50 -1.22 -25.94
CA LEU A 348 0.70 -1.07 -24.72
C LEU A 348 1.45 -1.63 -23.50
N PRO A 349 1.52 -0.89 -22.37
CA PRO A 349 2.19 -1.36 -21.16
C PRO A 349 1.29 -2.34 -20.40
N LEU A 350 1.63 -3.63 -20.46
CA LEU A 350 0.99 -4.67 -19.65
C LEU A 350 1.57 -4.62 -18.23
N ASN A 351 0.72 -4.53 -17.20
CA ASN A 351 1.21 -4.52 -15.83
C ASN A 351 0.58 -5.63 -14.99
N TYR A 352 1.42 -6.56 -14.55
CA TYR A 352 0.99 -7.72 -13.79
C TYR A 352 0.63 -7.36 -12.35
N ALA A 353 -0.64 -7.60 -12.00
CA ALA A 353 -1.08 -7.60 -10.61
C ALA A 353 -0.33 -8.68 -9.79
N LEU A 354 -0.36 -8.53 -8.47
CA LEU A 354 0.34 -9.40 -7.52
C LEU A 354 0.11 -10.89 -7.78
N VAL A 355 -1.17 -11.30 -7.89
CA VAL A 355 -1.55 -12.72 -7.98
C VAL A 355 -1.10 -13.34 -9.31
N PRO A 356 -1.43 -12.76 -10.49
CA PRO A 356 -0.89 -13.23 -11.76
C PRO A 356 0.64 -13.32 -11.77
N LYS A 357 1.34 -12.30 -11.27
CA LYS A 357 2.80 -12.30 -11.21
C LYS A 357 3.34 -13.44 -10.36
N LEU A 358 2.78 -13.66 -9.17
CA LEU A 358 3.20 -14.73 -8.28
C LEU A 358 3.01 -16.11 -8.89
N ILE A 359 1.84 -16.35 -9.50
CA ILE A 359 1.52 -17.67 -10.06
C ILE A 359 2.36 -17.94 -11.31
N LEU A 360 2.54 -16.96 -12.19
CA LEU A 360 3.35 -17.12 -13.40
C LEU A 360 4.84 -17.30 -13.08
N GLU A 361 5.39 -16.55 -12.11
CA GLU A 361 6.82 -16.65 -11.79
C GLU A 361 7.16 -17.81 -10.84
N TYR A 362 6.29 -18.13 -9.87
CA TYR A 362 6.58 -19.07 -8.78
C TYR A 362 5.61 -20.25 -8.71
N GLY A 363 4.71 -20.38 -9.68
CA GLY A 363 3.72 -21.45 -9.75
C GLY A 363 2.70 -21.41 -8.64
N LEU A 364 1.80 -22.40 -8.62
CA LEU A 364 0.84 -22.57 -7.54
C LEU A 364 1.52 -22.84 -6.19
N ILE A 365 2.64 -23.56 -6.16
CA ILE A 365 3.33 -23.91 -4.90
C ILE A 365 3.91 -22.66 -4.23
N GLY A 366 4.75 -21.91 -4.96
CA GLY A 366 5.34 -20.68 -4.43
C GLY A 366 4.29 -19.59 -4.25
N GLY A 367 3.41 -19.42 -5.23
CA GLY A 367 2.33 -18.43 -5.20
C GLY A 367 1.40 -18.59 -4.00
N VAL A 368 0.87 -19.80 -3.75
CA VAL A 368 -0.03 -20.04 -2.60
C VAL A 368 0.68 -19.85 -1.27
N ALA A 369 1.91 -20.39 -1.12
CA ALA A 369 2.68 -20.21 0.11
C ALA A 369 2.93 -18.72 0.41
N PHE A 370 3.24 -17.93 -0.63
CA PHE A 370 3.45 -16.50 -0.52
C PHE A 370 2.15 -15.74 -0.20
N LEU A 371 1.03 -16.09 -0.82
CA LEU A 371 -0.27 -15.50 -0.51
C LEU A 371 -0.70 -15.78 0.93
N ILE A 372 -0.45 -16.99 1.45
CA ILE A 372 -0.67 -17.32 2.86
C ILE A 372 0.17 -16.43 3.76
N PHE A 373 1.44 -16.20 3.41
CA PHE A 373 2.30 -15.26 4.13
C PHE A 373 1.73 -13.84 4.14
N LEU A 374 1.31 -13.30 3.00
CA LEU A 374 0.72 -11.95 2.92
C LEU A 374 -0.56 -11.82 3.74
N VAL A 375 -1.48 -12.78 3.61
CA VAL A 375 -2.72 -12.79 4.41
C VAL A 375 -2.39 -12.85 5.90
N THR A 376 -1.41 -13.67 6.28
CA THR A 376 -0.92 -13.75 7.66
C THR A 376 -0.33 -12.41 8.12
N ALA A 377 0.39 -11.70 7.26
CA ALA A 377 1.02 -10.42 7.57
C ALA A 377 0.03 -9.26 7.67
N PHE A 378 -1.09 -9.30 6.92
CA PHE A 378 -2.01 -8.17 6.78
C PHE A 378 -3.26 -8.31 7.64
N VAL A 379 -3.72 -9.54 7.89
CA VAL A 379 -5.00 -9.80 8.57
C VAL A 379 -4.79 -10.18 10.03
N ARG A 380 -3.84 -11.08 10.31
CA ARG A 380 -3.69 -11.67 11.65
C ARG A 380 -3.21 -10.62 12.65
N GLY A 381 -4.02 -10.36 13.68
CA GLY A 381 -3.70 -9.37 14.71
C GLY A 381 -3.90 -7.92 14.25
N SER A 382 -4.59 -7.68 13.12
CA SER A 382 -4.83 -6.34 12.58
C SER A 382 -5.54 -5.40 13.58
N PRO A 383 -5.12 -4.13 13.67
CA PRO A 383 -5.74 -3.13 14.54
C PRO A 383 -7.09 -2.60 14.03
N SER A 384 -7.39 -2.75 12.74
CA SER A 384 -8.62 -2.18 12.14
C SER A 384 -9.06 -2.95 10.90
N PHE A 385 -10.36 -3.23 10.83
CA PHE A 385 -10.97 -4.04 9.76
C PHE A 385 -10.95 -3.27 8.45
N VAL A 386 -11.41 -2.03 8.52
CA VAL A 386 -11.48 -1.12 7.39
C VAL A 386 -10.08 -0.84 6.86
N LEU A 387 -9.11 -0.58 7.74
CA LEU A 387 -7.75 -0.28 7.35
C LEU A 387 -7.09 -1.49 6.66
N SER A 388 -7.22 -2.68 7.25
CA SER A 388 -6.69 -3.91 6.69
C SER A 388 -7.33 -4.27 5.35
N GLY A 389 -8.67 -4.24 5.26
CA GLY A 389 -9.37 -4.55 4.02
C GLY A 389 -9.08 -3.56 2.90
N ALA A 390 -9.01 -2.25 3.20
CA ALA A 390 -8.65 -1.24 2.21
C ALA A 390 -7.21 -1.41 1.72
N LEU A 391 -6.25 -1.67 2.61
CA LEU A 391 -4.85 -1.90 2.25
C LEU A 391 -4.63 -3.22 1.52
N ILE A 392 -5.37 -4.28 1.87
CA ILE A 392 -5.37 -5.55 1.12
C ILE A 392 -5.88 -5.30 -0.31
N PHE A 393 -7.00 -4.60 -0.46
CA PHE A 393 -7.54 -4.29 -1.78
C PHE A 393 -6.59 -3.41 -2.59
N PHE A 394 -6.03 -2.37 -1.97
CA PHE A 394 -5.01 -1.52 -2.58
C PHE A 394 -3.83 -2.38 -3.06
N TYR A 395 -3.31 -3.27 -2.21
CA TYR A 395 -2.12 -4.05 -2.55
C TYR A 395 -2.36 -5.16 -3.56
N PHE A 396 -3.43 -5.95 -3.42
CA PHE A 396 -3.67 -7.13 -4.25
C PHE A 396 -4.29 -6.79 -5.61
N VAL A 397 -5.16 -5.77 -5.64
CA VAL A 397 -5.96 -5.46 -6.82
C VAL A 397 -5.41 -4.24 -7.53
N LEU A 398 -5.21 -3.13 -6.80
CA LEU A 398 -4.91 -1.84 -7.40
C LEU A 398 -3.41 -1.59 -7.65
N SER A 399 -2.55 -2.23 -6.86
CA SER A 399 -1.11 -2.17 -7.00
C SER A 399 -0.65 -3.27 -7.94
N SER A 400 0.21 -2.88 -8.87
CA SER A 400 0.70 -3.74 -9.93
C SER A 400 2.21 -3.91 -9.79
N SER A 401 2.63 -4.40 -8.61
CA SER A 401 4.04 -4.73 -8.40
C SER A 401 4.27 -5.64 -7.19
N LEU A 402 4.56 -6.92 -7.44
CA LEU A 402 5.14 -7.81 -6.44
C LEU A 402 6.50 -7.30 -5.95
N LEU A 403 7.27 -6.65 -6.84
CA LEU A 403 8.66 -6.24 -6.62
C LEU A 403 8.86 -4.71 -6.51
N SER A 404 7.79 -3.90 -6.49
CA SER A 404 7.93 -2.49 -6.08
C SER A 404 7.50 -2.32 -4.63
N PRO A 405 8.37 -1.71 -3.81
CA PRO A 405 8.13 -1.60 -2.37
C PRO A 405 7.04 -0.59 -2.02
N VAL A 406 6.63 0.29 -2.95
CA VAL A 406 5.83 1.49 -2.63
C VAL A 406 4.55 1.14 -1.85
N VAL A 407 3.63 0.39 -2.47
CA VAL A 407 2.37 0.04 -1.78
C VAL A 407 2.61 -0.98 -0.66
N GLY A 408 3.59 -1.88 -0.83
CA GLY A 408 3.95 -2.85 0.22
C GLY A 408 4.40 -2.17 1.50
N TYR A 409 5.19 -1.10 1.41
CA TYR A 409 5.75 -0.40 2.55
C TYR A 409 4.74 0.55 3.17
N LEU A 410 3.81 1.08 2.38
CA LEU A 410 2.61 1.70 2.94
C LEU A 410 1.83 0.70 3.82
N VAL A 411 1.61 -0.53 3.34
CA VAL A 411 0.95 -1.58 4.13
C VAL A 411 1.76 -1.90 5.38
N LEU A 412 3.09 -2.03 5.25
CA LEU A 412 3.98 -2.30 6.38
C LEU A 412 3.85 -1.22 7.47
N LEU A 413 3.92 0.05 7.06
CA LEU A 413 3.95 1.22 7.93
C LEU A 413 2.57 1.58 8.50
N LEU A 414 1.46 1.29 7.82
CA LEU A 414 0.12 1.60 8.32
C LEU A 414 -0.56 0.41 9.01
N LEU A 415 -0.09 -0.81 8.77
CA LEU A 415 -0.78 -2.03 9.19
C LEU A 415 0.18 -3.06 9.81
N SER A 416 1.06 -3.68 9.02
CA SER A 416 1.72 -4.92 9.45
C SER A 416 2.64 -4.76 10.66
N TRP A 417 3.36 -3.65 10.81
CA TRP A 417 4.17 -3.41 12.01
C TRP A 417 3.32 -3.20 13.28
N PHE A 418 2.03 -2.92 13.14
CA PHE A 418 1.11 -2.68 14.24
C PHE A 418 0.26 -3.90 14.60
N CYS A 419 0.30 -4.97 13.79
CA CYS A 419 -0.39 -6.22 14.07
C CYS A 419 0.15 -6.92 15.34
N GLU A 420 -0.76 -7.38 16.20
CA GLU A 420 -0.40 -8.09 17.44
C GLU A 420 0.12 -9.52 17.18
N ASP A 421 1.24 -9.90 17.80
CA ASP A 421 1.73 -11.28 17.76
C ASP A 421 0.90 -12.17 18.70
N LEU A 422 0.03 -12.98 18.10
CA LEU A 422 -0.85 -13.91 18.79
C LEU A 422 -0.17 -15.25 19.14
N HIS A 423 1.16 -15.38 18.99
CA HIS A 423 1.85 -16.62 19.32
C HIS A 423 1.81 -16.91 20.84
N PRO A 424 1.48 -18.15 21.27
CA PRO A 424 1.37 -18.52 22.69
C PRO A 424 2.63 -18.22 23.53
N LEU A 425 3.82 -18.39 22.94
CA LEU A 425 5.09 -18.09 23.63
C LEU A 425 5.28 -16.59 23.92
N VAL A 426 4.65 -15.72 23.13
CA VAL A 426 4.70 -14.27 23.31
C VAL A 426 3.59 -13.82 24.26
N SER A 427 2.39 -14.40 24.15
CA SER A 427 1.23 -14.05 24.98
C SER A 427 1.37 -14.48 26.45
N ARG A 428 2.23 -15.46 26.75
CA ARG A 428 2.45 -15.97 28.11
C ARG A 428 3.41 -15.15 28.98
N LYS A 429 4.16 -14.16 28.44
CA LYS A 429 4.95 -13.28 29.32
C LYS A 429 3.97 -12.31 29.99
N PRO A 430 3.69 -12.43 31.30
CA PRO A 430 2.87 -11.43 31.98
C PRO A 430 3.57 -10.08 31.77
N ALA A 431 2.81 -9.10 31.27
CA ALA A 431 3.28 -7.73 31.16
C ALA A 431 3.92 -7.38 32.50
N TYR A 432 5.21 -7.12 32.46
CA TYR A 432 6.07 -6.91 33.60
C TYR A 432 5.32 -6.01 34.60
N ARG A 433 4.79 -6.60 35.68
CA ARG A 433 4.64 -5.90 36.96
C ARG A 433 6.06 -5.54 37.39
N ARG A 434 6.65 -4.53 36.75
CA ARG A 434 7.43 -3.56 37.51
C ARG A 434 6.36 -2.90 38.35
N ALA A 435 6.06 -3.53 39.48
CA ALA A 435 5.71 -2.76 40.65
C ALA A 435 6.80 -1.69 40.69
N VAL A 436 6.44 -0.46 40.31
CA VAL A 436 7.13 0.69 40.83
C VAL A 436 6.96 0.49 42.32
N ILE A 437 7.99 -0.09 42.97
CA ILE A 437 8.11 0.00 44.40
C ILE A 437 8.06 1.51 44.60
N PRO A 438 6.97 2.06 45.19
CA PRO A 438 6.99 3.47 45.52
C PRO A 438 8.25 3.64 46.35
N ALA A 439 9.19 4.45 45.86
CA ALA A 439 10.33 4.84 46.66
C ALA A 439 9.72 5.32 47.98
N GLN A 440 9.95 4.55 49.04
CA GLN A 440 9.55 4.96 50.39
C GLN A 440 10.25 6.30 50.58
N ARG A 441 9.48 7.38 50.46
CA ARG A 441 9.91 8.67 50.99
C ARG A 441 10.07 8.40 52.48
N SER A 442 11.34 8.29 52.88
CA SER A 442 11.75 8.26 54.27
C SER A 442 11.11 9.46 54.96
N TYR A 443 10.12 9.19 55.81
CA TYR A 443 9.58 10.14 56.80
C TYR A 443 10.61 10.26 57.93
N ALA A 444 11.76 10.87 57.63
CA ALA A 444 12.83 11.09 58.61
C ALA A 444 13.34 12.54 58.54
N GLU A 445 12.44 13.51 58.63
CA GLU A 445 12.75 14.90 59.01
C GLU A 445 11.56 15.47 59.81
N GLN A 446 11.35 14.92 61.01
CA GLN A 446 10.63 15.57 62.11
C GLN A 446 11.26 15.08 63.42
N HIS A 447 12.43 15.61 63.76
CA HIS A 447 12.92 15.74 65.13
C HIS A 447 13.93 16.88 65.21
#